data_AF-A0A519LIS2-F1
#
_entry.id   AF-A0A519LIS2-F1
#
_cell.length_a   1.000
_cell.length_b   1.000
_cell.length_c   1.000
_cell.angle_alpha   90.00
_cell.angle_beta   90.00
_cell.angle_gamma   90.00
#
_symmetry.space_group_name_H-M   'P 1'
#
loop_
_entity.id
_entity.type
_entity.pdbx_description
1 polymer ?
#
loop_
_entity_poly.entity_id
_entity_poly.type
_entity_poly.pdbx_seq_one_letter_code
_entity_poly.pdbx_strand_id
1 'polypeptide(L)'
;MPFSVAPLFVLAVALPFLFSITDSPTGNFWPMLVSWVCGGGLLLMVAVQALRPRAQGPAARLAWARLLALGLAVAAAVGSFIGLIQYLVGDAGLAPWIHASTIGQAVGNLRQRNQQASLLSLGLWAILWWALHAPTWRAAPGPLAEATPRRRLLQDMAPVLAVAAMAWMALAQAATASRTGAVQWLLVVALVACWRRTGPGAALRLAAAALALFVIAAWTLPEVLWQLQGVRADALFQRFAGDSHSCTSRRVLWSNMLTLIAQKTWLGWGWGELDYAHYVTLFPGERFCVLLDNAHNLPLHLAVELGLPA
;
A
#
# COMPACT_ATOMS: atom_id res chain seq x y z
N MET A 1 -28.19 3.89 -16.14
CA MET A 1 -26.92 4.26 -15.47
C MET A 1 -27.11 5.68 -14.94
N PRO A 2 -27.22 5.96 -13.64
CA PRO A 2 -27.21 7.37 -13.25
C PRO A 2 -25.79 7.92 -13.47
N PHE A 3 -25.73 9.10 -14.06
CA PHE A 3 -24.59 9.99 -14.33
C PHE A 3 -23.26 9.73 -13.58
N SER A 4 -22.17 9.64 -14.37
CA SER A 4 -20.86 10.33 -14.22
C SER A 4 -20.08 10.33 -12.89
N VAL A 5 -20.47 9.57 -11.85
CA VAL A 5 -19.68 9.53 -10.59
C VAL A 5 -18.51 8.55 -10.64
N ALA A 6 -18.45 7.66 -11.62
CA ALA A 6 -17.37 6.68 -11.78
C ALA A 6 -15.95 7.30 -11.79
N PRO A 7 -15.64 8.32 -12.61
CA PRO A 7 -14.30 8.94 -12.57
C PRO A 7 -14.01 9.59 -11.22
N LEU A 8 -15.00 10.27 -10.63
CA LEU A 8 -14.84 10.90 -9.31
C LEU A 8 -14.60 9.87 -8.20
N PHE A 9 -15.28 8.73 -8.25
CA PHE A 9 -15.07 7.63 -7.31
C PHE A 9 -13.67 7.04 -7.43
N VAL A 10 -13.23 6.76 -8.66
CA VAL A 10 -11.88 6.24 -8.93
C VAL A 10 -10.81 7.23 -8.44
N LEU A 11 -11.00 8.53 -8.71
CA LEU A 11 -10.12 9.59 -8.22
C LEU A 11 -10.12 9.67 -6.68
N ALA A 12 -11.29 9.62 -6.03
CA ALA A 12 -11.38 9.65 -4.58
C ALA A 12 -10.74 8.42 -3.91
N VAL A 13 -10.74 7.26 -4.57
CA VAL A 13 -10.00 6.08 -4.10
C VAL A 13 -8.49 6.27 -4.28
N ALA A 14 -8.05 6.82 -5.42
CA ALA A 14 -6.64 6.87 -5.78
C ALA A 14 -5.87 8.05 -5.15
N LEU A 15 -6.51 9.22 -5.06
CA LEU A 15 -5.88 10.47 -4.65
C LEU A 15 -5.21 10.40 -3.27
N PRO A 16 -5.80 9.79 -2.21
CA PRO A 16 -5.14 9.67 -0.90
C PRO A 16 -3.75 9.02 -0.95
N PHE A 17 -3.53 8.10 -1.90
CA PHE A 17 -2.26 7.40 -2.06
C PHE A 17 -1.26 8.17 -2.92
N LEU A 18 -1.73 9.09 -3.76
CA LEU A 18 -0.93 9.84 -4.72
C LEU A 18 -0.68 11.28 -4.26
N PHE A 19 -1.28 11.72 -3.16
CA PHE A 19 -1.17 13.08 -2.69
C PHE A 19 0.18 13.33 -1.98
N SER A 20 0.94 14.31 -2.47
CA SER A 20 2.32 14.64 -2.06
C SER A 20 2.48 16.01 -1.36
N ILE A 21 1.39 16.75 -1.23
CA ILE A 21 1.12 17.90 -0.34
C ILE A 21 1.62 17.80 1.11
N THR A 22 2.69 18.43 1.60
CA THR A 22 3.11 18.28 3.02
C THR A 22 3.43 19.57 3.78
N ASP A 23 2.87 20.69 3.34
CA ASP A 23 3.14 22.02 3.94
C ASP A 23 2.69 22.12 5.41
N SER A 24 3.10 23.20 6.06
CA SER A 24 2.70 23.54 7.44
C SER A 24 1.16 23.51 7.62
N PRO A 25 0.64 23.22 8.84
CA PRO A 25 1.31 23.25 10.15
C PRO A 25 2.03 21.95 10.55
N THR A 26 1.70 20.80 9.97
CA THR A 26 2.39 19.52 10.20
C THR A 26 2.47 18.73 8.90
N GLY A 27 3.50 17.89 8.73
CA GLY A 27 3.74 17.17 7.48
C GLY A 27 2.60 16.23 7.03
N ASN A 28 1.68 15.89 7.93
CA ASN A 28 0.53 15.01 7.64
C ASN A 28 -0.82 15.73 7.57
N PHE A 29 -0.87 17.06 7.76
CA PHE A 29 -2.12 17.81 7.74
C PHE A 29 -2.86 17.66 6.40
N TRP A 30 -2.23 18.07 5.29
CA TRP A 30 -2.85 18.03 3.97
C TRP A 30 -3.19 16.61 3.47
N PRO A 31 -2.29 15.62 3.60
CA PRO A 31 -2.60 14.23 3.22
C PRO A 31 -3.79 13.66 3.99
N MET A 32 -3.88 13.96 5.29
CA MET A 32 -4.99 13.51 6.13
C MET A 32 -6.30 14.22 5.74
N LEU A 33 -6.28 15.54 5.53
CA LEU A 33 -7.44 16.30 5.10
C LEU A 33 -7.99 15.78 3.77
N VAL A 34 -7.13 15.59 2.77
CA VAL A 34 -7.53 15.05 1.46
C VAL A 34 -8.10 13.63 1.58
N SER A 35 -7.49 12.81 2.43
CA SER A 35 -8.01 11.46 2.73
C SER A 35 -9.41 11.50 3.34
N TRP A 36 -9.66 12.39 4.30
CA TRP A 36 -10.98 12.59 4.90
C TRP A 36 -12.01 13.11 3.90
N VAL A 37 -11.65 14.08 3.06
CA VAL A 37 -12.54 14.60 2.01
C VAL A 37 -12.89 13.51 1.01
N CYS A 38 -11.91 12.73 0.57
CA CYS A 38 -12.14 11.59 -0.32
C CYS A 38 -13.03 10.53 0.33
N GLY A 39 -12.74 10.13 1.57
CA GLY A 39 -13.53 9.17 2.33
C GLY A 39 -14.98 9.62 2.55
N GLY A 40 -15.17 10.88 2.97
CA GLY A 40 -16.48 11.49 3.12
C GLY A 40 -17.26 11.55 1.80
N GLY A 41 -16.59 11.92 0.70
CA GLY A 41 -17.17 11.90 -0.64
C GLY A 41 -17.62 10.50 -1.08
N LEU A 42 -16.79 9.48 -0.86
CA LEU A 42 -17.14 8.08 -1.16
C LEU A 42 -18.34 7.61 -0.34
N LEU A 43 -18.37 7.91 0.96
CA LEU A 43 -19.50 7.58 1.84
C LEU A 43 -20.78 8.29 1.39
N LEU A 44 -20.70 9.58 1.03
CA LEU A 44 -21.84 10.34 0.51
C LEU A 44 -22.37 9.74 -0.80
N MET A 45 -21.49 9.36 -1.74
CA MET A 45 -21.89 8.71 -2.99
C MET A 45 -22.63 7.39 -2.73
N VAL A 46 -22.13 6.58 -1.81
CA VAL A 46 -22.77 5.31 -1.42
C VAL A 46 -24.12 5.57 -0.74
N ALA A 47 -24.20 6.54 0.18
CA ALA A 47 -25.42 6.90 0.88
C ALA A 47 -26.51 7.41 -0.07
N VAL A 48 -26.18 8.36 -0.96
CA VAL A 48 -27.11 8.88 -1.99
C VAL A 48 -27.58 7.76 -2.92
N GLN A 49 -26.68 6.82 -3.26
CA GLN A 49 -27.04 5.72 -4.13
C GLN A 49 -27.95 4.70 -3.44
N ALA A 50 -27.79 4.49 -2.13
CA ALA A 50 -28.64 3.59 -1.33
C ALA A 50 -30.10 4.05 -1.25
N LEU A 51 -30.36 5.36 -1.35
CA LEU A 51 -31.71 5.93 -1.40
C LEU A 51 -32.48 5.61 -2.70
N ARG A 52 -31.81 5.03 -3.71
CA ARG A 52 -32.44 4.69 -4.99
C ARG A 52 -32.77 3.19 -5.03
N PRO A 53 -34.06 2.78 -5.08
CA PRO A 53 -34.47 1.37 -5.04
C PRO A 53 -33.84 0.51 -6.15
N ARG A 54 -33.65 1.08 -7.35
CA ARG A 54 -33.03 0.42 -8.52
C ARG A 54 -31.51 0.21 -8.39
N ALA A 55 -30.88 0.68 -7.32
CA ALA A 55 -29.44 0.60 -7.11
C ALA A 55 -29.05 -0.31 -5.94
N GLN A 56 -30.00 -1.10 -5.45
CA GLN A 56 -29.76 -2.09 -4.43
C GLN A 56 -29.65 -3.48 -5.09
N GLY A 57 -28.76 -4.33 -4.57
CA GLY A 57 -28.60 -5.72 -5.02
C GLY A 57 -27.18 -6.12 -5.42
N PRO A 58 -26.97 -7.41 -5.78
CA PRO A 58 -25.65 -7.96 -6.08
C PRO A 58 -24.91 -7.26 -7.22
N ALA A 59 -25.63 -6.86 -8.28
CA ALA A 59 -25.04 -6.18 -9.44
C ALA A 59 -24.48 -4.79 -9.10
N ALA A 60 -25.17 -4.03 -8.24
CA ALA A 60 -24.71 -2.72 -7.78
C ALA A 60 -23.46 -2.84 -6.90
N ARG A 61 -23.43 -3.82 -5.98
CA ARG A 61 -22.23 -4.12 -5.16
C ARG A 61 -21.03 -4.47 -6.03
N LEU A 62 -21.23 -5.28 -7.06
CA LEU A 62 -20.18 -5.63 -8.02
C LEU A 62 -19.68 -4.41 -8.81
N ALA A 63 -20.58 -3.50 -9.20
CA ALA A 63 -20.18 -2.26 -9.86
C ALA A 63 -19.29 -1.39 -8.98
N TRP A 64 -19.63 -1.23 -7.69
CA TRP A 64 -18.78 -0.52 -6.73
C TRP A 64 -17.44 -1.21 -6.51
N ALA A 65 -17.42 -2.54 -6.37
CA ALA A 65 -16.18 -3.31 -6.25
C ALA A 65 -15.26 -3.12 -7.47
N ARG A 66 -15.82 -3.02 -8.68
CA ARG A 66 -15.05 -2.72 -9.90
C ARG A 66 -14.42 -1.33 -9.85
N LEU A 67 -15.15 -0.31 -9.41
CA LEU A 67 -14.65 1.06 -9.30
C LEU A 67 -13.56 1.18 -8.22
N LEU A 68 -13.76 0.50 -7.07
CA LEU A 68 -12.76 0.44 -6.00
C LEU A 68 -11.47 -0.24 -6.49
N ALA A 69 -11.60 -1.41 -7.12
CA ALA A 69 -10.46 -2.12 -7.69
C ALA A 69 -9.76 -1.28 -8.77
N LEU A 70 -10.51 -0.60 -9.64
CA LEU A 70 -9.92 0.30 -10.63
C LEU A 70 -9.15 1.45 -9.98
N GLY A 71 -9.71 2.10 -8.95
CA GLY A 71 -9.03 3.15 -8.19
C GLY A 71 -7.73 2.69 -7.54
N LEU A 72 -7.75 1.53 -6.87
CA LEU A 72 -6.55 0.94 -6.27
C LEU A 72 -5.50 0.53 -7.32
N ALA A 73 -5.93 -0.03 -8.45
CA ALA A 73 -5.03 -0.40 -9.54
C ALA A 73 -4.38 0.84 -10.18
N VAL A 74 -5.15 1.91 -10.41
CA VAL A 74 -4.62 3.19 -10.91
C VAL A 74 -3.64 3.80 -9.92
N ALA A 75 -4.00 3.86 -8.64
CA ALA A 75 -3.13 4.37 -7.59
C ALA A 75 -1.82 3.60 -7.50
N ALA A 76 -1.87 2.27 -7.53
CA ALA A 76 -0.68 1.44 -7.47
C ALA A 76 0.15 1.49 -8.76
N ALA A 77 -0.47 1.59 -9.93
CA ALA A 77 0.25 1.76 -11.19
C ALA A 77 1.02 3.10 -11.20
N VAL A 78 0.34 4.22 -10.93
CA VAL A 78 0.99 5.53 -10.83
C VAL A 78 2.05 5.54 -9.73
N GLY A 79 1.71 4.99 -8.55
CA GLY A 79 2.65 4.85 -7.44
C GLY A 79 3.88 4.02 -7.79
N SER A 80 3.75 2.98 -8.63
CA SER A 80 4.88 2.16 -9.08
C SER A 80 5.85 2.95 -9.96
N PHE A 81 5.34 3.79 -10.87
CA PHE A 81 6.16 4.69 -11.68
C PHE A 81 6.88 5.72 -10.80
N ILE A 82 6.16 6.36 -9.88
CA ILE A 82 6.75 7.32 -8.94
C ILE A 82 7.86 6.66 -8.12
N GLY A 83 7.60 5.49 -7.54
CA GLY A 83 8.58 4.78 -6.71
C GLY A 83 9.83 4.37 -7.49
N LEU A 84 9.70 3.97 -8.76
CA LEU A 84 10.85 3.60 -9.58
C LEU A 84 11.65 4.80 -10.07
N ILE A 85 10.98 5.93 -10.36
CA ILE A 85 11.67 7.20 -10.63
C ILE A 85 12.48 7.61 -9.39
N GLN A 86 11.88 7.58 -8.20
CA GLN A 86 12.57 7.88 -6.95
C GLN A 86 13.77 6.94 -6.72
N TYR A 87 13.61 5.64 -6.99
CA TYR A 87 14.67 4.67 -6.79
C TYR A 87 15.88 4.92 -7.70
N LEU A 88 15.64 5.28 -8.97
CA LEU A 88 16.70 5.44 -9.97
C LEU A 88 17.32 6.85 -9.97
N VAL A 89 16.51 7.88 -9.74
CA VAL A 89 16.87 9.30 -9.92
C VAL A 89 16.96 10.04 -8.58
N GLY A 90 16.27 9.57 -7.54
CA GLY A 90 16.12 10.29 -6.28
C GLY A 90 15.09 11.41 -6.41
N ASP A 91 15.54 12.66 -6.39
CA ASP A 91 14.68 13.82 -6.59
C ASP A 91 14.61 14.18 -8.09
N ALA A 92 13.41 14.02 -8.67
CA ALA A 92 13.16 14.35 -10.07
C ALA A 92 12.88 15.84 -10.31
N GLY A 93 12.81 16.68 -9.26
CA GLY A 93 12.48 18.11 -9.39
C GLY A 93 11.01 18.35 -9.79
N LEU A 94 10.14 17.36 -9.60
CA LEU A 94 8.72 17.40 -9.98
C LEU A 94 7.79 17.78 -8.81
N ALA A 95 8.33 18.48 -7.81
CA ALA A 95 7.54 19.02 -6.72
C ALA A 95 6.49 20.03 -7.25
N PRO A 96 5.29 20.10 -6.65
CA PRO A 96 4.84 19.32 -5.50
C PRO A 96 4.22 17.97 -5.88
N TRP A 97 4.18 17.57 -7.15
CA TRP A 97 3.45 16.40 -7.65
C TRP A 97 4.10 15.06 -7.31
N ILE A 98 5.42 15.05 -7.21
CA ILE A 98 6.19 13.89 -6.74
C ILE A 98 6.98 14.31 -5.51
N HIS A 99 6.85 13.55 -4.44
CA HIS A 99 7.67 13.75 -3.25
C HIS A 99 9.14 13.45 -3.56
N ALA A 100 10.03 14.35 -3.17
CA ALA A 100 11.46 14.17 -3.31
C ALA A 100 11.94 12.94 -2.51
N SER A 101 12.88 12.19 -3.07
CA SER A 101 13.48 11.05 -2.38
C SER A 101 14.97 10.99 -2.65
N THR A 102 15.66 10.06 -2.00
CA THR A 102 17.09 9.81 -2.26
C THR A 102 17.24 8.61 -3.19
N ILE A 103 18.30 8.59 -3.99
CA ILE A 103 18.62 7.45 -4.86
C ILE A 103 18.64 6.15 -4.05
N GLY A 104 18.08 5.07 -4.61
CA GLY A 104 17.93 3.78 -3.95
C GLY A 104 16.75 3.68 -2.99
N GLN A 105 15.86 4.67 -2.95
CA GLN A 105 14.64 4.65 -2.14
C GLN A 105 13.40 4.72 -3.02
N ALA A 106 12.46 3.79 -2.83
CA ALA A 106 11.11 3.87 -3.38
C ALA A 106 10.09 4.04 -2.25
N VAL A 107 9.73 5.27 -1.94
CA VAL A 107 8.77 5.62 -0.86
C VAL A 107 7.41 6.09 -1.39
N GLY A 108 7.31 6.34 -2.70
CA GLY A 108 6.16 6.96 -3.35
C GLY A 108 5.84 8.36 -2.80
N ASN A 109 4.67 8.87 -3.15
CA ASN A 109 4.10 10.06 -2.51
C ASN A 109 3.61 9.77 -1.08
N LEU A 110 3.54 8.49 -0.70
CA LEU A 110 3.27 8.04 0.65
C LEU A 110 4.43 8.27 1.63
N ARG A 111 5.64 8.61 1.13
CA ARG A 111 6.79 9.03 1.95
C ARG A 111 7.30 7.95 2.91
N GLN A 112 6.81 6.71 2.77
CA GLN A 112 7.13 5.61 3.66
C GLN A 112 7.11 4.29 2.89
N ARG A 113 8.20 3.52 2.97
CA ARG A 113 8.42 2.30 2.16
C ARG A 113 7.35 1.21 2.36
N ASN A 114 6.90 0.99 3.59
CA ASN A 114 5.87 0.01 3.92
C ASN A 114 4.46 0.45 3.47
N GLN A 115 4.16 1.75 3.50
CA GLN A 115 2.91 2.28 2.96
C GLN A 115 2.90 2.13 1.43
N GLN A 116 4.00 2.47 0.76
CA GLN A 116 4.16 2.25 -0.68
C GLN A 116 4.04 0.77 -1.04
N ALA A 117 4.72 -0.12 -0.31
CA ALA A 117 4.59 -1.58 -0.50
C ALA A 117 3.15 -2.08 -0.30
N SER A 118 2.44 -1.52 0.67
CA SER A 118 1.04 -1.88 0.91
C SER A 118 0.13 -1.43 -0.23
N LEU A 119 0.33 -0.23 -0.78
CA LEU A 119 -0.38 0.24 -1.98
C LEU A 119 -0.15 -0.69 -3.17
N LEU A 120 1.12 -1.07 -3.44
CA LEU A 120 1.45 -1.98 -4.54
C LEU A 120 0.79 -3.36 -4.34
N SER A 121 0.75 -3.86 -3.11
CA SER A 121 0.05 -5.10 -2.77
C SER A 121 -1.47 -4.98 -2.99
N LEU A 122 -2.08 -3.86 -2.62
CA LEU A 122 -3.52 -3.59 -2.85
C LEU A 122 -3.86 -3.54 -4.34
N GLY A 123 -3.03 -2.91 -5.16
CA GLY A 123 -3.25 -2.87 -6.61
C GLY A 123 -3.02 -4.24 -7.28
N LEU A 124 -2.04 -5.04 -6.82
CA LEU A 124 -1.87 -6.42 -7.28
C LEU A 124 -3.15 -7.22 -7.03
N TRP A 125 -3.72 -7.07 -5.84
CA TRP A 125 -5.02 -7.61 -5.47
C TRP A 125 -6.17 -7.14 -6.34
N ALA A 126 -6.23 -5.85 -6.64
CA ALA A 126 -7.25 -5.30 -7.53
C ALA A 126 -7.18 -5.92 -8.94
N ILE A 127 -5.97 -6.05 -9.51
CA ILE A 127 -5.78 -6.63 -10.84
C ILE A 127 -6.12 -8.13 -10.85
N LEU A 128 -5.67 -8.89 -9.86
CA LEU A 128 -5.97 -10.31 -9.73
C LEU A 128 -7.47 -10.56 -9.51
N TRP A 129 -8.14 -9.71 -8.72
CA TRP A 129 -9.60 -9.75 -8.56
C TRP A 129 -10.33 -9.53 -9.89
N TRP A 130 -9.89 -8.54 -10.69
CA TRP A 130 -10.42 -8.33 -12.04
C TRP A 130 -10.21 -9.55 -12.94
N ALA A 131 -9.01 -10.13 -12.93
CA ALA A 131 -8.68 -11.31 -13.74
C ALA A 131 -9.54 -12.53 -13.37
N LEU A 132 -9.83 -12.73 -12.08
CA LEU A 132 -10.69 -13.80 -11.57
C LEU A 132 -12.15 -13.65 -12.02
N HIS A 133 -12.66 -12.42 -12.06
CA HIS A 133 -14.07 -12.17 -12.36
C HIS A 133 -14.33 -11.87 -13.85
N ALA A 134 -13.31 -11.55 -14.65
CA ALA A 134 -13.43 -11.25 -16.07
C ALA A 134 -14.19 -12.31 -16.91
N PRO A 135 -14.01 -13.63 -16.70
CA PRO A 135 -14.77 -14.64 -17.45
C PRO A 135 -16.28 -14.54 -17.23
N THR A 136 -16.71 -14.30 -15.98
CA THR A 136 -18.14 -14.15 -15.64
C THR A 136 -18.77 -12.93 -16.31
N TRP A 137 -17.98 -11.88 -16.51
CA TRP A 137 -18.44 -10.63 -17.12
C TRP A 137 -18.50 -10.70 -18.64
N ARG A 138 -17.62 -11.50 -19.25
CA ARG A 138 -17.62 -11.76 -20.70
C ARG A 138 -18.75 -12.71 -21.11
N ALA A 139 -19.15 -13.63 -20.22
CA ALA A 139 -20.23 -14.58 -20.46
C ALA A 139 -21.64 -14.00 -20.25
N ALA A 140 -21.78 -12.87 -19.54
CA ALA A 140 -23.09 -12.26 -19.32
C ALA A 140 -23.69 -11.76 -20.64
N PRO A 141 -24.89 -12.24 -21.05
CA PRO A 141 -25.56 -11.75 -22.25
C PRO A 141 -26.08 -10.32 -21.98
N GLY A 142 -25.23 -9.34 -22.24
CA GLY A 142 -25.63 -7.93 -22.23
C GLY A 142 -26.27 -7.53 -23.56
N PRO A 143 -27.21 -6.56 -23.59
CA PRO A 143 -27.86 -6.04 -24.79
C PRO A 143 -26.91 -5.15 -25.62
N LEU A 144 -25.70 -5.63 -25.88
CA LEU A 144 -24.65 -4.94 -26.63
C LEU A 144 -24.42 -5.69 -27.95
N ALA A 145 -25.48 -5.69 -28.76
CA ALA A 145 -25.33 -5.60 -30.19
C ALA A 145 -24.39 -4.40 -30.46
N GLU A 146 -23.30 -4.66 -31.20
CA GLU A 146 -22.30 -3.70 -31.68
C GLU A 146 -21.49 -2.96 -30.60
N ALA A 147 -20.52 -3.67 -29.99
CA ALA A 147 -19.40 -2.97 -29.35
C ALA A 147 -18.66 -2.11 -30.40
N THR A 148 -18.56 -0.81 -30.16
CA THR A 148 -17.75 0.10 -30.98
C THR A 148 -16.31 -0.42 -31.11
N PRO A 149 -15.62 -0.18 -32.23
CA PRO A 149 -14.26 -0.68 -32.46
C PRO A 149 -13.29 -0.28 -31.34
N ARG A 150 -13.42 0.95 -30.81
CA ARG A 150 -12.66 1.44 -29.65
C ARG A 150 -12.86 0.57 -28.41
N ARG A 151 -14.07 0.09 -28.15
CA ARG A 151 -14.38 -0.72 -26.97
C ARG A 151 -13.82 -2.14 -27.09
N ARG A 152 -13.82 -2.72 -28.29
CA ARG A 152 -13.16 -4.01 -28.55
C ARG A 152 -11.65 -3.92 -28.36
N LEU A 153 -11.02 -2.90 -28.96
CA LEU A 153 -9.59 -2.63 -28.76
C LEU A 153 -9.22 -2.53 -27.28
N LEU A 154 -9.99 -1.77 -26.48
CA LEU A 154 -9.75 -1.67 -25.04
C LEU A 154 -9.93 -3.00 -24.30
N GLN A 155 -10.88 -3.83 -24.71
CA GLN A 155 -11.09 -5.17 -24.12
C GLN A 155 -9.94 -6.13 -24.45
N ASP A 156 -9.37 -6.02 -25.65
CA ASP A 156 -8.26 -6.84 -26.11
C ASP A 156 -6.93 -6.39 -25.48
N MET A 157 -6.75 -5.07 -25.28
CA MET A 157 -5.56 -4.51 -24.63
C MET A 157 -5.58 -4.65 -23.10
N ALA A 158 -6.75 -4.75 -22.47
CA ALA A 158 -6.88 -4.85 -21.01
C ALA A 158 -5.98 -5.91 -20.34
N PRO A 159 -5.89 -7.18 -20.81
CA PRO A 159 -5.00 -8.17 -20.22
C PRO A 159 -3.52 -7.79 -20.36
N VAL A 160 -3.12 -7.20 -21.49
CA VAL A 160 -1.74 -6.76 -21.72
C VAL A 160 -1.38 -5.62 -20.77
N LEU A 161 -2.27 -4.63 -20.64
CA LEU A 161 -2.09 -3.52 -19.69
C LEU A 161 -2.04 -4.01 -18.24
N ALA A 162 -2.87 -4.99 -17.88
CA ALA A 162 -2.87 -5.59 -16.55
C ALA A 162 -1.53 -6.30 -16.24
N VAL A 163 -1.01 -7.10 -17.17
CA VAL A 163 0.30 -7.77 -17.02
C VAL A 163 1.43 -6.76 -16.94
N ALA A 164 1.41 -5.73 -17.80
CA ALA A 164 2.40 -4.66 -17.77
C ALA A 164 2.38 -3.91 -16.43
N ALA A 165 1.19 -3.54 -15.94
CA ALA A 165 1.04 -2.89 -14.64
C ALA A 165 1.55 -3.76 -13.49
N MET A 166 1.21 -5.06 -13.48
CA MET A 166 1.72 -6.01 -12.48
C MET A 166 3.25 -6.11 -12.52
N ALA A 167 3.86 -6.08 -13.71
CA ALA A 167 5.30 -6.11 -13.86
C ALA A 167 5.97 -4.86 -13.28
N TRP A 168 5.47 -3.67 -13.63
CA TRP A 168 5.93 -2.40 -13.05
C TRP A 168 5.77 -2.37 -11.53
N MET A 169 4.65 -2.88 -11.02
CA MET A 169 4.41 -2.98 -9.59
C MET A 169 5.34 -3.96 -8.88
N ALA A 170 5.70 -5.08 -9.51
CA ALA A 170 6.67 -6.04 -8.97
C ALA A 170 8.08 -5.43 -8.86
N LEU A 171 8.51 -4.68 -9.89
CA LEU A 171 9.77 -3.93 -9.87
C LEU A 171 9.75 -2.86 -8.77
N ALA A 172 8.68 -2.06 -8.69
CA ALA A 172 8.55 -1.05 -7.65
C ALA A 172 8.49 -1.67 -6.24
N GLN A 173 7.84 -2.83 -6.10
CA GLN A 173 7.75 -3.55 -4.83
C GLN A 173 9.13 -4.00 -4.36
N ALA A 174 9.95 -4.50 -5.27
CA ALA A 174 11.35 -4.82 -5.00
C ALA A 174 12.15 -3.58 -4.60
N ALA A 175 11.98 -2.47 -5.32
CA ALA A 175 12.64 -1.19 -5.03
C ALA A 175 12.28 -0.62 -3.64
N THR A 176 11.11 -0.95 -3.07
CA THR A 176 10.76 -0.51 -1.70
C THR A 176 11.61 -1.19 -0.61
N ALA A 177 12.26 -2.32 -0.89
CA ALA A 177 12.95 -3.16 0.09
C ALA A 177 12.13 -3.44 1.38
N SER A 178 10.80 -3.53 1.26
CA SER A 178 9.89 -3.73 2.40
C SER A 178 9.69 -5.20 2.76
N ARG A 179 10.04 -5.57 4.00
CA ARG A 179 9.73 -6.90 4.56
C ARG A 179 8.22 -7.15 4.65
N THR A 180 7.44 -6.13 4.98
CA THR A 180 5.98 -6.21 5.01
C THR A 180 5.42 -6.49 3.62
N GLY A 181 5.94 -5.80 2.59
CA GLY A 181 5.56 -6.04 1.20
C GLY A 181 5.85 -7.47 0.74
N ALA A 182 7.02 -8.02 1.09
CA ALA A 182 7.36 -9.40 0.78
C ALA A 182 6.35 -10.41 1.37
N VAL A 183 6.00 -10.22 2.65
CA VAL A 183 4.98 -11.05 3.33
C VAL A 183 3.60 -10.88 2.68
N GLN A 184 3.21 -9.65 2.32
CA GLN A 184 1.94 -9.37 1.65
C GLN A 184 1.84 -10.09 0.30
N TRP A 185 2.90 -10.08 -0.52
CA TRP A 185 2.90 -10.76 -1.82
C TRP A 185 2.86 -12.28 -1.70
N LEU A 186 3.54 -12.86 -0.71
CA LEU A 186 3.42 -14.28 -0.38
C LEU A 186 1.99 -14.62 0.07
N LEU A 187 1.41 -13.80 0.93
CA LEU A 187 0.03 -13.95 1.41
C LEU A 187 -0.97 -13.87 0.25
N VAL A 188 -0.79 -12.93 -0.67
CA VAL A 188 -1.56 -12.82 -1.92
C VAL A 188 -1.55 -14.15 -2.67
N VAL A 189 -0.38 -14.71 -2.98
CA VAL A 189 -0.28 -16.00 -3.69
C VAL A 189 -0.95 -17.13 -2.89
N ALA A 190 -0.71 -17.20 -1.58
CA ALA A 190 -1.30 -18.21 -0.70
C ALA A 190 -2.83 -18.12 -0.68
N LEU A 191 -3.40 -16.91 -0.62
CA LEU A 191 -4.84 -16.69 -0.64
C LEU A 191 -5.46 -17.06 -2.00
N VAL A 192 -4.83 -16.69 -3.14
CA VAL A 192 -5.27 -17.19 -4.47
C VAL A 192 -5.21 -18.73 -4.50
N ALA A 193 -4.20 -19.32 -3.87
CA ALA A 193 -4.04 -20.77 -3.79
C ALA A 193 -5.06 -21.47 -2.88
N CYS A 194 -5.57 -20.80 -1.84
CA CYS A 194 -6.61 -21.35 -0.97
C CYS A 194 -8.02 -21.14 -1.54
N TRP A 195 -8.25 -20.03 -2.25
CA TRP A 195 -9.57 -19.65 -2.76
C TRP A 195 -9.92 -20.19 -4.15
N ARG A 196 -9.00 -20.93 -4.78
CA ARG A 196 -9.26 -21.67 -6.03
C ARG A 196 -10.22 -22.85 -5.79
N ARG A 197 -11.50 -22.57 -5.56
CA ARG A 197 -12.48 -23.63 -5.34
C ARG A 197 -12.99 -24.28 -6.63
N THR A 198 -13.12 -23.58 -7.77
CA THR A 198 -13.67 -24.17 -9.03
C THR A 198 -13.41 -23.32 -10.30
N GLY A 199 -12.17 -22.91 -10.61
CA GLY A 199 -11.89 -22.07 -11.80
C GLY A 199 -10.40 -21.90 -12.18
N PRO A 200 -10.09 -21.43 -13.41
CA PRO A 200 -8.84 -21.69 -14.12
C PRO A 200 -7.60 -21.09 -13.42
N GLY A 201 -6.51 -21.85 -13.36
CA GLY A 201 -5.23 -21.48 -12.76
C GLY A 201 -4.52 -20.27 -13.38
N ALA A 202 -5.17 -19.48 -14.24
CA ALA A 202 -4.64 -18.25 -14.81
C ALA A 202 -4.32 -17.20 -13.74
N ALA A 203 -5.23 -16.95 -12.79
CA ALA A 203 -4.97 -15.97 -11.72
C ALA A 203 -3.81 -16.39 -10.81
N LEU A 204 -3.70 -17.68 -10.52
CA LEU A 204 -2.53 -18.22 -9.80
C LEU A 204 -1.25 -18.03 -10.61
N ARG A 205 -1.25 -18.39 -11.90
CA ARG A 205 -0.07 -18.22 -12.76
C ARG A 205 0.37 -16.75 -12.82
N LEU A 206 -0.58 -15.83 -12.90
CA LEU A 206 -0.30 -14.38 -12.84
C LEU A 206 0.28 -13.96 -11.49
N ALA A 207 -0.31 -14.42 -10.37
CA ALA A 207 0.18 -14.11 -9.03
C ALA A 207 1.59 -14.68 -8.79
N ALA A 208 1.83 -15.92 -9.22
CA ALA A 208 3.13 -16.58 -9.13
C ALA A 208 4.17 -15.93 -10.04
N ALA A 209 3.80 -15.54 -11.26
CA ALA A 209 4.69 -14.82 -12.18
C ALA A 209 5.06 -13.43 -11.62
N ALA A 210 4.10 -12.71 -11.05
CA ALA A 210 4.37 -11.44 -10.37
C ALA A 210 5.32 -11.64 -9.17
N LEU A 211 5.07 -12.65 -8.32
CA LEU A 211 5.95 -12.97 -7.20
C LEU A 211 7.37 -13.35 -7.68
N ALA A 212 7.49 -14.16 -8.72
CA ALA A 212 8.78 -14.54 -9.29
C ALA A 212 9.53 -13.32 -9.81
N LEU A 213 8.85 -12.43 -10.54
CA LEU A 213 9.45 -11.18 -11.01
C LEU A 213 9.88 -10.28 -9.85
N PHE A 214 9.06 -10.15 -8.81
CA PHE A 214 9.42 -9.42 -7.59
C PHE A 214 10.67 -9.99 -6.94
N VAL A 215 10.76 -11.32 -6.78
CA VAL A 215 11.93 -11.98 -6.19
C VAL A 215 13.19 -11.74 -7.03
N ILE A 216 13.11 -11.93 -8.35
CA ILE A 216 14.23 -11.66 -9.27
C ILE A 216 14.66 -10.19 -9.16
N ALA A 217 13.69 -9.28 -9.24
CA ALA A 217 13.93 -7.84 -9.16
C ALA A 217 14.56 -7.41 -7.82
N ALA A 218 14.20 -8.06 -6.72
CA ALA A 218 14.77 -7.79 -5.40
C ALA A 218 16.28 -8.12 -5.32
N TRP A 219 16.79 -8.99 -6.21
CA TRP A 219 18.21 -9.26 -6.37
C TRP A 219 18.85 -8.36 -7.43
N THR A 220 18.20 -8.17 -8.57
CA THR A 220 18.82 -7.49 -9.71
C THR A 220 18.80 -5.97 -9.60
N LEU A 221 17.76 -5.36 -9.02
CA LEU A 221 17.63 -3.89 -8.96
C LEU A 221 18.72 -3.20 -8.13
N PRO A 222 19.13 -3.69 -6.94
CA PRO A 222 20.25 -3.11 -6.21
C PRO A 222 21.55 -3.13 -7.02
N GLU A 223 21.77 -4.20 -7.80
CA GLU A 223 22.99 -4.34 -8.58
C GLU A 223 22.98 -3.52 -9.86
N VAL A 224 21.83 -3.42 -10.52
CA VAL A 224 21.63 -2.45 -11.62
C VAL A 224 21.87 -1.03 -11.11
N LEU A 225 21.36 -0.67 -9.93
CA LEU A 225 21.58 0.66 -9.36
C LEU A 225 23.05 0.90 -9.05
N TRP A 226 23.74 -0.08 -8.47
CA TRP A 226 25.18 0.01 -8.20
C TRP A 226 25.98 0.25 -9.48
N GLN A 227 25.69 -0.50 -10.56
CA GLN A 227 26.39 -0.37 -11.84
C GLN A 227 26.12 0.98 -12.53
N LEU A 228 24.90 1.51 -12.40
CA LEU A 228 24.50 2.76 -13.09
C LEU A 228 24.86 4.03 -12.30
N GLN A 229 24.75 4.00 -10.97
CA GLN A 229 24.84 5.18 -10.12
C GLN A 229 25.97 5.11 -9.09
N GLY A 230 26.62 3.96 -8.92
CA GLY A 230 27.62 3.75 -7.87
C GLY A 230 27.04 3.81 -6.44
N VAL A 231 25.71 3.70 -6.30
CA VAL A 231 25.00 3.78 -5.01
C VAL A 231 24.58 2.38 -4.58
N ARG A 232 24.94 1.98 -3.35
CA ARG A 232 24.44 0.75 -2.72
C ARG A 232 23.07 1.02 -2.09
N ALA A 233 22.00 0.53 -2.71
CA ALA A 233 20.67 0.52 -2.10
C ALA A 233 20.55 -0.59 -1.04
N ASP A 234 19.68 -0.37 -0.04
CA ASP A 234 19.31 -1.40 0.93
C ASP A 234 18.73 -2.62 0.21
N ALA A 235 19.43 -3.75 0.23
CA ALA A 235 18.87 -5.00 -0.29
C ALA A 235 17.83 -5.56 0.69
N LEU A 236 16.68 -6.01 0.17
CA LEU A 236 15.61 -6.64 0.98
C LEU A 236 16.16 -7.77 1.87
N PHE A 237 17.08 -8.57 1.33
CA PHE A 237 17.69 -9.71 2.02
C PHE A 237 18.65 -9.30 3.13
N GLN A 238 19.41 -8.21 2.97
CA GLN A 238 20.24 -7.67 4.06
C GLN A 238 19.39 -7.23 5.26
N ARG A 239 18.18 -6.70 4.99
CA ARG A 239 17.21 -6.36 6.04
C ARG A 239 16.58 -7.58 6.72
N PHE A 240 16.60 -8.76 6.08
CA PHE A 240 16.23 -10.03 6.71
C PHE A 240 17.42 -10.65 7.47
N ALA A 241 18.65 -10.47 6.97
CA ALA A 241 19.88 -11.02 7.54
C ALA A 241 20.29 -10.38 8.88
N GLY A 242 19.74 -9.21 9.23
CA GLY A 242 19.80 -8.70 10.60
C GLY A 242 20.72 -7.51 10.85
N ASP A 243 21.22 -6.83 9.81
CA ASP A 243 22.04 -5.60 9.97
C ASP A 243 21.25 -4.37 10.46
N SER A 244 20.08 -4.57 11.06
CA SER A 244 19.50 -3.55 11.95
C SER A 244 20.43 -3.40 13.14
N HIS A 245 20.98 -2.20 13.35
CA HIS A 245 21.74 -1.87 14.56
C HIS A 245 21.02 -2.45 15.79
N SER A 246 21.72 -3.10 16.72
CA SER A 246 21.14 -3.81 17.88
C SER A 246 20.02 -3.02 18.57
N CYS A 247 20.25 -1.71 18.72
CA CYS A 247 19.34 -0.75 19.32
C CYS A 247 18.03 -0.52 18.56
N THR A 248 17.94 -0.86 17.27
CA THR A 248 16.70 -0.75 16.46
C THR A 248 15.86 -2.04 16.43
N SER A 249 16.21 -3.04 17.24
CA SER A 249 15.45 -4.29 17.29
C SER A 249 14.09 -4.14 17.98
N ARG A 250 13.10 -4.95 17.55
CA ARG A 250 11.78 -5.01 18.21
C ARG A 250 11.87 -5.50 19.66
N ARG A 251 12.87 -6.33 19.98
CA ARG A 251 13.10 -6.81 21.35
C ARG A 251 13.53 -5.67 22.27
N VAL A 252 14.48 -4.85 21.82
CA VAL A 252 14.90 -3.63 22.55
C VAL A 252 13.72 -2.68 22.71
N LEU A 253 12.96 -2.43 21.64
CA LEU A 253 11.74 -1.61 21.70
C LEU A 253 10.79 -2.09 22.79
N TRP A 254 10.40 -3.37 22.76
CA TRP A 254 9.43 -3.92 23.69
C TRP A 254 9.95 -3.96 25.13
N SER A 255 11.25 -4.20 25.33
CA SER A 255 11.88 -4.09 26.66
C SER A 255 11.75 -2.67 27.24
N ASN A 256 11.96 -1.65 26.40
CA ASN A 256 11.76 -0.26 26.81
C ASN A 256 10.29 0.02 27.13
N MET A 257 9.34 -0.48 26.32
CA MET A 257 7.90 -0.34 26.62
C MET A 257 7.51 -0.97 27.96
N LEU A 258 8.01 -2.18 28.25
CA LEU A 258 7.77 -2.85 29.53
C LEU A 258 8.32 -2.04 30.71
N THR A 259 9.46 -1.38 30.53
CA THR A 259 10.03 -0.46 31.53
C THR A 259 9.12 0.75 31.75
N LEU A 260 8.58 1.34 30.68
CA LEU A 260 7.64 2.47 30.78
C LEU A 260 6.32 2.07 31.46
N ILE A 261 5.77 0.89 31.14
CA ILE A 261 4.56 0.34 31.79
C ILE A 261 4.83 0.12 33.29
N ALA A 262 6.02 -0.35 33.67
CA ALA A 262 6.36 -0.55 35.08
C ALA A 262 6.44 0.77 35.87
N GLN A 263 6.73 1.91 35.24
CA GLN A 263 6.79 3.21 35.90
C GLN A 263 5.42 3.83 36.15
N LYS A 264 4.44 3.61 35.25
CA LYS A 264 3.07 4.13 35.36
C LYS A 264 2.04 3.06 35.00
N THR A 265 1.95 2.03 35.83
CA THR A 265 1.24 0.78 35.49
C THR A 265 -0.26 0.95 35.25
N TRP A 266 -0.94 1.78 36.03
CA TRP A 266 -2.41 1.84 36.01
C TRP A 266 -2.98 2.92 35.12
N LEU A 267 -2.32 4.09 35.08
CA LEU A 267 -2.81 5.26 34.34
C LEU A 267 -2.06 5.49 33.04
N GLY A 268 -0.94 4.78 32.83
CA GLY A 268 -0.06 5.01 31.70
C GLY A 268 0.60 6.39 31.75
N TRP A 269 1.21 6.75 30.63
CA TRP A 269 1.90 8.02 30.45
C TRP A 269 1.02 9.14 29.92
N GLY A 270 -0.15 8.81 29.39
CA GLY A 270 -1.02 9.71 28.64
C GLY A 270 -1.10 9.33 27.17
N TRP A 271 -2.23 9.64 26.54
CA TRP A 271 -2.45 9.40 25.12
C TRP A 271 -1.51 10.27 24.28
N GLY A 272 -0.73 9.66 23.39
CA GLY A 272 0.27 10.34 22.57
C GLY A 272 1.53 10.78 23.30
N GLU A 273 1.77 10.34 24.54
CA GLU A 273 2.94 10.74 25.35
C GLU A 273 4.09 9.71 25.29
N LEU A 274 4.01 8.72 24.41
CA LEU A 274 5.03 7.65 24.31
C LEU A 274 6.42 8.20 23.94
N ASP A 275 6.48 9.13 23.00
CA ASP A 275 7.73 9.74 22.52
C ASP A 275 8.42 10.51 23.66
N TYR A 276 7.65 11.30 24.40
CA TYR A 276 8.08 12.02 25.60
C TYR A 276 8.54 11.04 26.68
N ALA A 277 7.72 10.05 27.03
CA ALA A 277 8.03 9.04 28.04
C ALA A 277 9.34 8.32 27.73
N HIS A 278 9.52 7.89 26.48
CA HIS A 278 10.75 7.26 26.02
C HIS A 278 11.92 8.24 25.94
N TYR A 279 11.67 9.51 25.66
CA TYR A 279 12.71 10.55 25.61
C TYR A 279 13.32 10.81 26.99
N VAL A 280 12.49 10.98 28.02
CA VAL A 280 12.92 11.36 29.38
C VAL A 280 13.37 10.18 30.24
N THR A 281 12.99 8.96 29.89
CA THR A 281 13.31 7.77 30.68
C THR A 281 14.73 7.28 30.45
N LEU A 282 15.45 7.07 31.55
CA LEU A 282 16.71 6.32 31.57
C LEU A 282 16.39 4.82 31.66
N PHE A 283 16.71 4.08 30.61
CA PHE A 283 16.47 2.64 30.56
C PHE A 283 17.60 1.87 31.25
N PRO A 284 17.30 0.80 32.01
CA PRO A 284 18.31 0.00 32.69
C PRO A 284 19.17 -0.85 31.74
N GLY A 285 18.72 -1.03 30.49
CA GLY A 285 19.42 -1.77 29.45
C GLY A 285 19.54 -0.97 28.16
N GLU A 286 19.68 -1.67 27.04
CA GLU A 286 19.83 -1.00 25.74
C GLU A 286 18.59 -0.17 25.39
N ARG A 287 18.82 1.11 25.08
CA ARG A 287 17.77 2.04 24.66
C ARG A 287 17.50 1.90 23.18
N PHE A 288 16.22 1.97 22.80
CA PHE A 288 15.86 2.04 21.39
C PHE A 288 16.34 3.38 20.82
N CYS A 289 17.20 3.35 19.82
CA CYS A 289 18.01 4.52 19.45
C CYS A 289 17.29 5.55 18.55
N VAL A 290 16.04 5.31 18.19
CA VAL A 290 15.22 6.23 17.37
C VAL A 290 14.04 6.73 18.20
N LEU A 291 13.61 7.97 17.97
CA LEU A 291 12.39 8.48 18.60
C LEU A 291 11.17 7.69 18.13
N LEU A 292 10.23 7.43 19.04
CA LEU A 292 9.17 6.46 18.88
C LEU A 292 7.80 7.10 19.06
N ASP A 293 6.96 6.98 18.03
CA ASP A 293 5.56 7.39 18.12
C ASP A 293 4.61 6.20 18.40
N ASN A 294 5.12 4.96 18.39
CA ASN A 294 4.34 3.77 18.72
C ASN A 294 5.21 2.56 19.14
N ALA A 295 4.60 1.64 19.88
CA ALA A 295 5.26 0.40 20.35
C ALA A 295 5.38 -0.71 19.29
N HIS A 296 4.84 -0.50 18.08
CA HIS A 296 4.68 -1.54 17.06
C HIS A 296 3.99 -2.83 17.56
N ASN A 297 3.16 -2.69 18.60
CA ASN A 297 2.36 -3.73 19.21
C ASN A 297 1.22 -3.00 19.94
N LEU A 298 -0.02 -3.17 19.46
CA LEU A 298 -1.16 -2.39 19.93
C LEU A 298 -1.43 -2.60 21.44
N PRO A 299 -1.48 -3.84 21.96
CA PRO A 299 -1.57 -4.07 23.40
C PRO A 299 -0.49 -3.35 24.22
N LEU A 300 0.78 -3.46 23.82
CA LEU A 300 1.88 -2.76 24.52
C LEU A 300 1.74 -1.23 24.42
N HIS A 301 1.34 -0.72 23.26
CA HIS A 301 1.16 0.73 23.06
C HIS A 301 0.07 1.27 23.97
N LEU A 302 -1.09 0.62 24.01
CA LEU A 302 -2.19 0.98 24.89
C LEU A 302 -1.79 0.87 26.37
N ALA A 303 -1.03 -0.17 26.73
CA ALA A 303 -0.54 -0.33 28.10
C ALA A 303 0.44 0.79 28.51
N VAL A 304 1.29 1.28 27.61
CA VAL A 304 2.18 2.41 27.90
C VAL A 304 1.38 3.70 28.06
N GLU A 305 0.46 3.99 27.15
CA GLU A 305 -0.25 5.27 27.12
C GLU A 305 -1.38 5.36 28.13
N LEU A 306 -2.19 4.32 28.27
CA LEU A 306 -3.42 4.30 29.09
C LEU A 306 -3.28 3.49 30.38
N GLY A 307 -2.21 2.70 30.52
CA GLY A 307 -2.03 1.76 31.62
C GLY A 307 -2.67 0.39 31.36
N LEU A 308 -2.45 -0.54 32.28
CA LEU A 308 -3.02 -1.87 32.24
C LEU A 308 -4.47 -1.84 32.73
N PRO A 309 -5.38 -2.59 32.09
CA PRO A 309 -6.71 -2.79 32.65
C PRO A 309 -6.59 -3.46 34.02
N ALA A 310 -7.37 -2.96 34.99
CA ALA A 310 -7.46 -3.50 36.34
C ALA A 310 -8.17 -4.86 36.38
#